data_AF-B5G118-F1
#
_entry.id   AF-B5G118-F1
#
_cell.length_a   1.000
_cell.length_b   1.000
_cell.length_c   1.000
_cell.angle_alpha   90.00
_cell.angle_beta   90.00
_cell.angle_gamma   90.00
#
_symmetry.space_group_name_H-M   'P 1'
#
loop_
_entity.id
_entity.type
_entity.pdbx_description
1 polymer ?
#
loop_
_entity_poly.entity_id
_entity_poly.type
_entity_poly.pdbx_seq_one_letter_code
_entity_poly.pdbx_strand_id
1 'polypeptide(L)' 'MVKIVGNLVEFEAELKSAGEKLIVVDFSATWCGPCKMIKPFFSQFV' A
#
# COMPACT_ATOMS: atom_id res chain seq x y z
N MET A 1 3.05 0.89 -9.40
CA MET A 1 2.89 -0.52 -8.98
C MET A 1 2.67 -0.61 -7.48
N VAL A 2 1.63 -1.35 -7.05
CA VAL A 2 1.32 -1.58 -5.64
C VAL A 2 2.15 -2.74 -5.09
N LYS A 3 2.74 -2.59 -3.90
CA LYS A 3 3.43 -3.66 -3.16
C LYS A 3 2.62 -4.06 -1.93
N ILE A 4 2.46 -5.36 -1.71
CA ILE A 4 1.90 -5.91 -0.47
C ILE A 4 3.03 -6.01 0.54
N VAL A 5 2.84 -5.41 1.72
CA VAL A 5 3.83 -5.39 2.82
C VAL A 5 3.21 -6.08 4.02
N GLY A 6 3.90 -7.09 4.57
CA GLY A 6 3.37 -7.95 5.63
C GLY A 6 3.89 -7.65 7.03
N ASN A 7 4.97 -6.89 7.16
CA ASN A 7 5.61 -6.60 8.45
C ASN A 7 6.37 -5.27 8.46
N LEU A 8 6.84 -4.88 9.65
CA LEU A 8 7.53 -3.61 9.87
C LEU A 8 8.87 -3.51 9.14
N VAL A 9 9.62 -4.61 9.02
CA VAL A 9 10.93 -4.63 8.37
C VAL A 9 10.80 -4.33 6.88
N GLU A 10 9.85 -4.99 6.21
CA GLU A 10 9.50 -4.72 4.81
C GLU A 10 8.99 -3.29 4.62
N PHE A 11 8.16 -2.79 5.55
CA PHE A 11 7.64 -1.42 5.48
C PHE A 11 8.76 -0.38 5.53
N GLU A 12 9.68 -0.50 6.48
CA GLU A 12 10.81 0.42 6.61
C GLU A 12 11.76 0.37 5.40
N ALA A 13 11.94 -0.81 4.80
CA ALA A 13 12.75 -0.97 3.60
C ALA A 13 12.14 -0.21 2.41
N GLU A 14 10.82 -0.30 2.23
CA GLU A 14 10.10 0.41 1.17
C GLU A 14 10.15 1.93 1.38
N LEU A 15 9.94 2.42 2.62
CA LEU A 15 10.06 3.84 2.95
C LEU A 15 11.44 4.41 2.59
N LYS A 16 12.52 3.68 2.92
CA LYS A 16 13.89 4.09 2.60
C LYS A 16 14.16 4.09 1.09
N SER A 17 13.57 3.14 0.35
CA SER A 17 13.78 3.01 -1.10
C SER A 17 13.09 4.10 -1.93
N ALA A 18 12.06 4.74 -1.38
CA ALA A 18 11.26 5.72 -2.11
C ALA A 18 11.98 7.06 -2.33
N GLY A 19 12.99 7.39 -1.51
CA GLY A 19 13.66 8.69 -1.54
C GLY A 19 12.66 9.82 -1.27
N GLU A 20 12.57 10.79 -2.20
CA GLU A 20 11.66 11.94 -2.10
C GLU A 20 10.28 11.70 -2.73
N LYS A 21 10.00 10.48 -3.22
CA LYS A 21 8.72 10.17 -3.86
C LYS A 21 7.59 10.13 -2.81
N LEU A 22 6.42 10.63 -3.20
CA LEU A 22 5.20 10.46 -2.40
C LEU A 22 4.86 8.97 -2.29
N ILE A 23 4.66 8.51 -1.05
CA ILE A 23 4.18 7.16 -0.75
C ILE A 23 2.74 7.26 -0.26
N VAL A 24 1.86 6.44 -0.82
CA VAL A 24 0.48 6.27 -0.36
C VAL A 24 0.32 4.84 0.14
N VAL A 25 -0.27 4.67 1.33
CA VAL A 25 -0.42 3.37 2.00
C VAL A 25 -1.90 3.08 2.23
N ASP A 26 -2.35 1.88 1.83
CA ASP A 26 -3.69 1.36 2.13
C ASP A 26 -3.58 0.27 3.21
N PHE A 27 -4.06 0.57 4.41
CA PHE A 27 -4.19 -0.42 5.49
C PHE A 27 -5.49 -1.19 5.30
N SER A 28 -5.37 -2.43 4.87
CA SER A 28 -6.49 -3.23 4.39
C SER A 28 -6.54 -4.62 5.04
N ALA A 29 -7.67 -5.30 4.89
CA ALA A 29 -7.85 -6.68 5.32
C ALA A 29 -8.69 -7.47 4.32
N THR A 30 -8.48 -8.78 4.22
CA THR A 30 -9.21 -9.66 3.29
C THR A 30 -10.71 -9.74 3.58
N TRP A 31 -11.12 -9.41 4.80
CA TRP A 31 -12.51 -9.36 5.27
C TRP A 31 -13.09 -7.93 5.29
N CYS A 32 -12.30 -6.91 4.99
CA CYS A 32 -12.77 -5.52 4.98
C CYS A 32 -13.57 -5.23 3.71
N GLY A 33 -14.90 -5.14 3.84
CA GLY A 33 -15.81 -4.78 2.76
C GLY A 33 -15.48 -3.43 2.10
N PRO A 34 -15.39 -2.32 2.86
CA PRO A 34 -15.03 -1.01 2.32
C PRO A 34 -13.68 -0.99 1.59
N CYS A 35 -12.67 -1.69 2.12
CA CYS A 35 -11.35 -1.73 1.53
C CYS A 35 -11.36 -2.43 0.15
N LYS A 36 -12.19 -3.46 -0.03
CA LYS A 36 -12.37 -4.11 -1.35
C LYS A 36 -12.97 -3.16 -2.39
N MET A 37 -13.84 -2.24 -1.97
CA MET A 37 -14.46 -1.26 -2.87
C MET A 37 -13.45 -0.20 -3.36
N ILE A 38 -12.53 0.25 -2.51
CA ILE A 38 -11.53 1.27 -2.88
C ILE A 38 -10.32 0.69 -3.62
N LYS A 39 -9.99 -0.58 -3.40
CA LYS A 39 -8.86 -1.29 -4.02
C LYS A 39 -8.69 -1.07 -5.54
N PRO A 40 -9.74 -1.16 -6.39
CA PRO A 40 -9.59 -0.91 -7.83
C PRO A 40 -9.17 0.53 -8.14
N PHE A 41 -9.64 1.51 -7.38
CA PHE A 41 -9.25 2.92 -7.56
C PHE A 41 -7.83 3.16 -7.07
N PHE A 42 -7.48 2.58 -5.92
CA PHE A 42 -6.11 2.68 -5.38
C PHE A 42 -5.08 2.18 -6.40
N SER A 43 -5.33 1.03 -7.04
CA SER A 43 -4.44 0.47 -8.07
C SER A 43 -4.40 1.27 -9.39
N GLN A 44 -5.35 2.17 -9.66
CA GLN A 44 -5.34 3.01 -10.87
C GLN A 44 -4.40 4.21 -10.76
N PHE A 45 -4.11 4.66 -9.53
CA PHE A 45 -3.28 5.84 -9.28
C PHE A 45 -1.77 5.53 -9.21
N VAL A 46 -1.33 4.29 -9.47
CA VAL A 46 0.06 3.82 -9.22
C VAL A 46 0.65 2.97 -10.34
#